data_AF-A0A7J2ZFF1-F1
#
_entry.id   AF-A0A7J2ZFF1-F1
#
_cell.length_a   1.000
_cell.length_b   1.000
_cell.length_c   1.000
_cell.angle_alpha   90.00
_cell.angle_beta   90.00
_cell.angle_gamma   90.00
#
_symmetry.space_group_name_H-M   'P 1'
#
loop_
_entity.id
_entity.type
_entity.pdbx_description
1 polymer ?
#
loop_
_entity_poly.entity_id
_entity_poly.type
_entity_poly.pdbx_seq_one_letter_code
_entity_poly.pdbx_strand_id
1 'polypeptide(L)'
;MAVYTEALKDKKLAANILLPLIEFEFVFIGDDSPSLVQTSRNRNQLQAIFEVCKQHGWTTTDKIMRKRDDLYFRLKRQSFEEIYKIAGPFADRERNEWARLLLERLGKIGGYRKKEKKTEEKVLALFKKTKKPLTVGEMCLELRLLPTCVREAVRNLYKSNSIRRRKIGRTVYWEII
;
A
#
# COMPACT_ATOMS: atom_id res chain seq x y z
N MET A 1 -29.88 12.81 8.82
CA MET A 1 -28.74 12.27 9.59
C MET A 1 -27.62 11.92 8.62
N ALA A 2 -26.38 12.30 8.90
CA ALA A 2 -25.25 12.01 8.02
C ALA A 2 -24.74 10.57 8.24
N VAL A 3 -24.40 9.87 7.16
CA VAL A 3 -23.91 8.48 7.17
C VAL A 3 -22.70 8.29 8.10
N TYR A 4 -21.82 9.29 8.20
CA TYR A 4 -20.67 9.27 9.11
C TYR A 4 -21.04 9.24 10.60
N THR A 5 -22.16 9.87 10.99
CA THR A 5 -22.61 9.87 12.38
C THR A 5 -23.03 8.48 12.86
N GLU A 6 -23.66 7.69 11.98
CA GLU A 6 -24.02 6.31 12.28
C GLU A 6 -22.80 5.39 12.21
N ALA A 7 -21.87 5.65 11.30
CA ALA A 7 -20.61 4.93 11.22
C ALA A 7 -19.73 5.08 12.48
N LEU A 8 -19.88 6.16 13.26
CA LEU A 8 -19.20 6.29 14.55
C LEU A 8 -19.67 5.24 15.58
N LYS A 9 -20.90 4.74 15.46
CA LYS A 9 -21.51 3.77 16.38
C LYS A 9 -21.41 2.34 15.87
N ASP A 10 -21.53 2.15 14.56
CA ASP A 10 -21.52 0.84 13.92
C ASP A 10 -20.24 0.61 13.13
N LYS A 11 -19.39 -0.30 13.64
CA LYS A 11 -18.11 -0.68 13.03
C LYS A 11 -18.28 -1.39 11.69
N LYS A 12 -19.35 -2.16 11.51
CA LYS A 12 -19.66 -2.84 10.25
C LYS A 12 -20.06 -1.84 9.17
N LEU A 13 -20.92 -0.89 9.53
CA LEU A 13 -21.26 0.23 8.65
C LEU A 13 -20.01 1.05 8.29
N ALA A 14 -19.17 1.36 9.28
CA ALA A 14 -17.92 2.08 9.05
C ALA A 14 -16.98 1.35 8.08
N ALA A 15 -16.81 0.03 8.22
CA ALA A 15 -16.01 -0.77 7.31
C ALA A 15 -16.57 -0.77 5.88
N ASN A 16 -17.89 -0.90 5.73
CA ASN A 16 -18.56 -0.88 4.42
C ASN A 16 -18.45 0.48 3.71
N ILE A 17 -18.40 1.58 4.46
CA ILE A 17 -18.15 2.92 3.91
C ILE A 17 -16.66 3.09 3.55
N LEU A 18 -15.75 2.56 4.39
CA LEU A 18 -14.32 2.69 4.17
C LEU A 18 -13.80 1.84 3.02
N LEU A 19 -14.34 0.65 2.78
CA LEU A 19 -13.86 -0.22 1.72
C LEU A 19 -13.82 0.47 0.33
N PRO A 20 -14.91 1.08 -0.17
CA PRO A 20 -14.85 1.81 -1.44
C PRO A 20 -13.91 3.02 -1.35
N LEU A 21 -13.85 3.74 -0.23
CA LEU A 21 -12.89 4.85 -0.08
C LEU A 21 -11.45 4.36 -0.16
N ILE A 22 -11.12 3.21 0.42
CA ILE A 22 -9.80 2.61 0.30
C ILE A 22 -9.55 2.18 -1.15
N GLU A 23 -10.54 1.57 -1.78
CA GLU A 23 -10.44 1.15 -3.16
C GLU A 23 -10.26 2.33 -4.13
N PHE A 24 -10.84 3.50 -3.90
CA PHE A 24 -10.74 4.60 -4.85
C PHE A 24 -9.68 5.65 -4.47
N GLU A 25 -9.64 6.04 -3.20
CA GLU A 25 -8.94 7.24 -2.76
C GLU A 25 -7.65 6.95 -2.00
N PHE A 26 -7.50 5.77 -1.40
CA PHE A 26 -6.29 5.46 -0.68
C PHE A 26 -5.13 5.17 -1.62
N VAL A 27 -3.98 5.71 -1.24
CA VAL A 27 -2.69 5.35 -1.81
C VAL A 27 -2.16 4.17 -1.02
N PHE A 28 -2.08 3.02 -1.69
CA PHE A 28 -1.47 1.81 -1.13
C PHE A 28 -0.76 0.93 -2.17
N ILE A 29 -1.04 1.12 -3.47
CA ILE A 29 -0.25 0.50 -4.54
C ILE A 29 1.18 1.03 -4.47
N GLY A 30 2.13 0.11 -4.29
CA GLY A 30 3.53 0.47 -4.12
C GLY A 30 3.83 1.16 -2.78
N ASP A 31 2.92 1.16 -1.81
CA ASP A 31 3.22 1.58 -0.43
C ASP A 31 3.05 0.42 0.54
N ASP A 32 3.69 0.56 1.69
CA ASP A 32 3.75 -0.43 2.75
C ASP A 32 2.53 -0.36 3.67
N SER A 33 1.78 0.76 3.65
CA SER A 33 0.59 0.96 4.48
C SER A 33 -0.43 1.86 3.77
N PRO A 34 -1.73 1.50 3.78
CA PRO A 34 -2.76 2.33 3.17
C PRO A 34 -2.87 3.69 3.83
N SER A 35 -2.85 4.74 3.00
CA SER A 35 -2.95 6.12 3.45
C SER A 35 -3.96 6.88 2.60
N LEU A 36 -4.84 7.64 3.23
CA LEU A 36 -5.75 8.55 2.53
C LEU A 36 -5.06 9.90 2.40
N VAL A 37 -4.87 10.35 1.16
CA VAL A 37 -4.23 11.63 0.85
C VAL A 37 -5.25 12.48 0.09
N GLN A 38 -5.55 13.66 0.60
CA GLN A 38 -6.55 14.55 0.04
C GLN A 38 -6.02 15.98 0.00
N THR A 39 -6.42 16.73 -1.02
CA THR A 39 -6.11 18.16 -1.07
C THR A 39 -6.81 18.91 0.06
N SER A 40 -6.30 20.08 0.45
CA SER A 40 -6.92 20.95 1.46
C SER A 40 -8.38 21.31 1.19
N ARG A 41 -8.84 21.25 -0.08
CA ARG A 41 -10.24 21.48 -0.47
C ARG A 41 -11.21 20.43 0.08
N ASN A 42 -10.75 19.20 0.29
CA ASN A 42 -11.57 18.09 0.79
C ASN A 42 -11.41 17.86 2.31
N ARG A 43 -10.95 18.90 3.05
CA ARG A 43 -10.64 18.79 4.48
C ARG A 43 -11.80 18.27 5.32
N ASN A 44 -13.03 18.70 5.03
CA ASN A 44 -14.20 18.30 5.83
C ASN A 44 -14.52 16.81 5.67
N GLN A 45 -14.44 16.28 4.46
CA GLN A 45 -14.60 14.85 4.20
C GLN A 45 -13.48 14.06 4.86
N LEU A 46 -12.23 14.50 4.70
CA LEU A 46 -11.08 13.86 5.33
C LEU A 46 -11.22 13.84 6.87
N GLN A 47 -11.70 14.93 7.46
CA GLN A 47 -11.95 15.04 8.90
C GLN A 47 -13.03 14.04 9.35
N ALA A 48 -14.16 13.96 8.66
CA ALA A 48 -15.22 13.01 9.00
C ALA A 48 -14.75 11.55 8.91
N ILE A 49 -14.01 11.20 7.86
CA ILE A 49 -13.43 9.86 7.70
C ILE A 49 -12.39 9.59 8.80
N PHE A 50 -11.54 10.57 9.11
CA PHE A 50 -10.54 10.46 10.17
C PHE A 50 -11.19 10.22 11.53
N GLU A 51 -12.28 10.91 11.86
CA GLU A 51 -13.02 10.72 13.11
C GLU A 51 -13.63 9.34 13.21
N VAL A 52 -14.25 8.82 12.14
CA VAL A 52 -14.74 7.43 12.08
C VAL A 52 -13.58 6.46 12.32
N CYS A 53 -12.45 6.64 11.62
CA CYS A 53 -11.29 5.76 11.80
C CYS A 53 -10.71 5.86 13.21
N LYS A 54 -10.65 7.05 13.79
CA LYS A 54 -10.12 7.29 15.14
C LYS A 54 -11.00 6.65 16.20
N GLN A 55 -12.32 6.78 16.09
CA GLN A 55 -13.30 6.19 17.00
C GLN A 55 -13.16 4.67 17.09
N HIS A 56 -12.88 4.01 15.95
CA HIS A 56 -12.69 2.56 15.88
C HIS A 56 -11.23 2.10 16.11
N GLY A 57 -10.34 3.03 16.46
CA GLY A 57 -8.93 2.74 16.75
C GLY A 57 -8.09 2.39 15.52
N TRP A 58 -8.53 2.77 14.32
CA TRP A 58 -7.96 2.34 13.05
C TRP A 58 -6.81 3.19 12.51
N THR A 59 -6.60 4.40 13.05
CA THR A 59 -5.52 5.30 12.60
C THR A 59 -4.21 5.02 13.31
N THR A 60 -3.08 5.26 12.64
CA THR A 60 -1.74 5.22 13.30
C THR A 60 -1.42 6.50 14.05
N THR A 61 -2.15 7.59 13.78
CA THR A 61 -1.91 8.93 14.33
C THR A 61 -3.15 9.50 14.99
N ASP A 62 -2.93 10.36 15.99
CA ASP A 62 -4.00 11.02 16.74
C ASP A 62 -4.58 12.26 16.04
N LYS A 63 -3.90 12.72 14.98
CA LYS A 63 -4.29 13.85 14.14
C LYS A 63 -3.99 13.60 12.66
N ILE A 64 -4.71 14.33 11.82
CA ILE A 64 -4.41 14.46 10.38
C ILE A 64 -3.09 15.19 10.23
N MET A 65 -2.22 14.66 9.37
CA MET A 65 -0.91 15.22 9.07
C MET A 65 -0.95 16.04 7.78
N ARG A 66 0.00 16.95 7.61
CA ARG A 66 0.16 17.74 6.38
C ARG A 66 1.45 17.35 5.66
N LYS A 67 1.37 17.22 4.33
CA LYS A 67 2.52 17.02 3.45
C LYS A 67 2.38 17.95 2.26
N ARG A 68 3.15 19.04 2.25
CA ARG A 68 3.00 20.15 1.29
C ARG A 68 1.57 20.71 1.33
N ASP A 69 0.84 20.65 0.22
CA ASP A 69 -0.53 21.14 0.09
C ASP A 69 -1.60 20.08 0.41
N ASP A 70 -1.16 18.84 0.65
CA ASP A 70 -2.03 17.72 0.93
C ASP A 70 -2.15 17.44 2.43
N LEU A 71 -3.32 16.96 2.81
CA LEU A 71 -3.63 16.43 4.13
C LEU A 71 -3.71 14.91 4.03
N TYR A 72 -3.23 14.21 5.05
CA TYR A 72 -3.26 12.75 5.04
C TYR A 72 -3.31 12.14 6.43
N PHE A 73 -3.82 10.91 6.49
CA PHE A 73 -3.63 10.02 7.62
C PHE A 73 -3.41 8.59 7.11
N ARG A 74 -2.91 7.73 7.98
CA ARG A 74 -2.59 6.34 7.68
C ARG A 74 -3.39 5.40 8.56
N LEU A 75 -3.83 4.28 7.97
CA LEU A 75 -4.43 3.18 8.71
C LEU A 75 -3.36 2.27 9.30
N LYS A 76 -3.63 1.73 10.50
CA LYS A 76 -2.87 0.59 11.02
C LYS A 76 -3.09 -0.59 10.08
N ARG A 77 -2.06 -1.40 9.83
CA ARG A 77 -2.19 -2.57 8.96
C ARG A 77 -3.17 -3.61 9.52
N GLN A 78 -3.22 -3.78 10.84
CA GLN A 78 -4.20 -4.64 11.51
C GLN A 78 -5.64 -4.16 11.29
N SER A 79 -5.83 -2.84 11.27
CA SER A 79 -7.12 -2.23 11.02
C SER A 79 -7.55 -2.36 9.57
N PHE A 80 -6.60 -2.28 8.64
CA PHE A 80 -6.86 -2.61 7.24
C PHE A 80 -7.32 -4.07 7.06
N GLU A 81 -6.66 -5.01 7.75
CA GLU A 81 -7.11 -6.41 7.79
C GLU A 81 -8.53 -6.55 8.34
N GLU A 82 -8.83 -5.87 9.44
CA GLU A 82 -10.17 -5.87 10.04
C GLU A 82 -11.22 -5.35 9.06
N ILE A 83 -11.00 -4.19 8.43
CA ILE A 83 -11.92 -3.61 7.46
C ILE A 83 -12.14 -4.56 6.28
N TYR A 84 -11.07 -5.14 5.74
CA TYR A 84 -11.13 -6.07 4.63
C TYR A 84 -11.89 -7.36 4.98
N LYS A 85 -11.74 -7.87 6.21
CA LYS A 85 -12.52 -9.04 6.70
C LYS A 85 -14.00 -8.74 6.83
N ILE A 86 -14.36 -7.51 7.24
CA ILE A 86 -15.77 -7.12 7.46
C ILE A 86 -16.47 -6.82 6.15
N ALA A 87 -15.86 -5.98 5.30
CA ALA A 87 -16.50 -5.45 4.10
C ALA A 87 -16.24 -6.30 2.85
N GLY A 88 -15.24 -7.19 2.90
CA GLY A 88 -14.90 -8.10 1.82
C GLY A 88 -13.82 -7.57 0.86
N PRO A 89 -13.59 -8.28 -0.25
CA PRO A 89 -12.56 -7.93 -1.23
C PRO A 89 -12.92 -6.68 -2.03
N PHE A 90 -11.90 -6.06 -2.63
CA PHE A 90 -12.09 -4.96 -3.58
C PHE A 90 -12.65 -5.46 -4.92
N ALA A 91 -13.41 -4.60 -5.60
CA ALA A 91 -13.96 -4.90 -6.92
C ALA A 91 -12.85 -4.88 -8.00
N ASP A 92 -11.94 -3.92 -7.91
CA ASP A 92 -10.76 -3.81 -8.77
C ASP A 92 -9.74 -4.91 -8.45
N ARG A 93 -9.44 -5.72 -9.47
CA ARG A 93 -8.58 -6.91 -9.33
C ARG A 93 -7.15 -6.56 -8.93
N GLU A 94 -6.58 -5.50 -9.49
CA GLU A 94 -5.19 -5.12 -9.21
C GLU A 94 -5.05 -4.63 -7.77
N ARG A 95 -5.94 -3.75 -7.35
CA ARG A 95 -6.04 -3.25 -5.97
C ARG A 95 -6.30 -4.38 -5.00
N ASN A 96 -7.14 -5.35 -5.36
CA ASN A 96 -7.39 -6.52 -4.53
C ASN A 96 -6.14 -7.41 -4.35
N GLU A 97 -5.35 -7.59 -5.40
CA GLU A 97 -4.07 -8.31 -5.30
C GLU A 97 -3.07 -7.58 -4.41
N TRP A 98 -3.02 -6.25 -4.49
CA TRP A 98 -2.24 -5.42 -3.57
C TRP A 98 -2.73 -5.52 -2.13
N ALA A 99 -4.04 -5.51 -1.91
CA ALA A 99 -4.63 -5.70 -0.59
C ALA A 99 -4.18 -7.04 0.00
N ARG A 100 -4.35 -8.13 -0.75
CA ARG A 100 -3.91 -9.47 -0.35
C ARG A 100 -2.43 -9.53 -0.03
N LEU A 101 -1.57 -8.89 -0.83
CA LEU A 101 -0.14 -8.81 -0.56
C LEU A 101 0.13 -8.13 0.80
N LEU A 102 -0.50 -6.99 1.08
CA LEU A 102 -0.34 -6.28 2.35
C LEU A 102 -0.80 -7.13 3.55
N LEU A 103 -1.90 -7.87 3.39
CA LEU A 103 -2.45 -8.76 4.41
C LEU A 103 -1.55 -9.99 4.64
N GLU A 104 -1.07 -10.64 3.58
CA GLU A 104 -0.15 -11.78 3.67
C GLU A 104 1.17 -11.44 4.38
N ARG A 105 1.60 -10.19 4.24
CA ARG A 105 2.82 -9.65 4.83
C ARG A 105 2.59 -8.96 6.18
N LEU A 106 1.36 -8.95 6.69
CA LEU A 106 1.05 -8.44 8.02
C LEU A 106 1.86 -9.20 9.08
N GLY A 107 2.52 -8.47 9.97
CA GLY A 107 3.38 -9.05 11.02
C GLY A 107 4.71 -9.65 10.52
N LYS A 108 4.95 -9.71 9.20
CA LYS A 108 6.18 -10.26 8.61
C LYS A 108 7.14 -9.14 8.23
N ILE A 109 8.02 -8.75 9.17
CA ILE A 109 9.11 -7.82 8.90
C ILE A 109 10.25 -8.58 8.19
N GLY A 110 10.62 -8.13 6.99
CA GLY A 110 11.80 -8.61 6.28
C GLY A 110 11.67 -9.99 5.62
N GLY A 111 12.39 -10.18 4.52
CA GLY A 111 12.62 -11.47 3.86
C GLY A 111 13.81 -12.23 4.44
N TYR A 112 14.13 -12.03 5.72
CA TYR A 112 15.33 -12.58 6.35
C TYR A 112 14.98 -13.76 7.25
N ARG A 113 14.69 -14.90 6.63
CA ARG A 113 15.09 -16.18 7.23
C ARG A 113 16.53 -16.41 6.77
N LYS A 114 17.46 -16.73 7.68
CA LYS A 114 18.90 -16.96 7.38
C LYS A 114 19.18 -17.94 6.22
N LYS A 115 18.19 -18.74 5.81
CA LYS A 115 18.27 -19.73 4.72
C LYS A 115 17.60 -19.30 3.41
N GLU A 116 16.96 -18.13 3.36
CA GLU A 116 16.32 -17.65 2.13
C GLU A 116 17.28 -16.83 1.27
N LYS A 117 17.12 -16.94 -0.06
CA LYS A 117 17.81 -16.10 -1.04
C LYS A 117 17.58 -14.62 -0.74
N LYS A 118 18.62 -13.80 -0.94
CA LYS A 118 18.53 -12.34 -0.78
C LYS A 118 17.50 -11.76 -1.75
N THR A 119 16.90 -10.63 -1.38
CA THR A 119 15.90 -9.97 -2.23
C THR A 119 16.48 -9.58 -3.59
N GLU A 120 17.75 -9.15 -3.62
CA GLU A 120 18.50 -8.86 -4.85
C GLU A 120 18.55 -10.08 -5.79
N GLU A 121 18.83 -11.26 -5.27
CA GLU A 121 18.88 -12.50 -6.05
C GLU A 121 17.49 -12.88 -6.58
N LYS A 122 16.44 -12.71 -5.76
CA LYS A 122 15.05 -12.94 -6.16
C LYS A 122 14.65 -11.99 -7.30
N VAL A 123 15.03 -10.71 -7.22
CA VAL A 123 14.78 -9.70 -8.28
C VAL A 123 15.53 -10.04 -9.56
N LEU A 124 16.82 -10.40 -9.49
CA LEU A 124 17.58 -10.81 -10.69
C LEU A 124 17.01 -12.07 -11.34
N ALA A 125 16.60 -13.07 -10.53
CA ALA A 125 15.96 -14.27 -11.03
C ALA A 125 14.63 -13.95 -11.73
N LEU A 126 13.85 -12.99 -11.21
CA LEU A 126 12.62 -12.52 -11.83
C LEU A 126 12.87 -11.86 -13.19
N PHE A 127 13.90 -11.01 -13.32
CA PHE A 127 14.27 -10.44 -14.63
C PHE A 127 14.66 -11.51 -15.64
N LYS A 128 15.48 -12.49 -15.22
CA LYS A 128 15.88 -13.62 -16.10
C LYS A 128 14.70 -14.46 -16.54
N LYS A 129 13.72 -14.68 -15.66
CA LYS A 129 12.49 -15.44 -15.94
C LYS A 129 11.57 -14.69 -16.90
N THR A 130 11.32 -13.41 -16.66
CA THR A 130 10.31 -12.61 -17.37
C THR A 130 10.82 -12.01 -18.68
N LYS A 131 12.13 -11.79 -18.80
CA LYS A 131 12.81 -11.20 -19.98
C LYS A 131 12.21 -9.86 -20.43
N LYS A 132 11.56 -9.12 -19.53
CA LYS A 132 10.97 -7.81 -19.80
C LYS A 132 11.34 -6.80 -18.71
N PRO A 133 11.31 -5.50 -19.01
CA PRO A 133 11.41 -4.46 -17.98
C PRO A 133 10.24 -4.56 -17.00
N LEU A 134 10.49 -4.31 -15.72
CA LEU A 134 9.50 -4.39 -14.64
C LEU A 134 9.49 -3.12 -13.81
N THR A 135 8.32 -2.73 -13.34
CA THR A 135 8.12 -1.73 -12.30
C THR A 135 8.34 -2.34 -10.91
N VAL A 136 8.55 -1.49 -9.90
CA VAL A 136 8.59 -1.95 -8.49
C VAL A 136 7.29 -2.66 -8.11
N GLY A 137 6.15 -2.18 -8.61
CA GLY A 137 4.86 -2.76 -8.28
C GLY A 137 4.69 -4.19 -8.82
N GLU A 138 5.06 -4.41 -10.08
CA GLU A 138 5.09 -5.75 -10.68
C GLU A 138 6.03 -6.68 -9.92
N MET A 139 7.23 -6.21 -9.56
CA MET A 139 8.18 -6.99 -8.75
C MET A 139 7.60 -7.37 -7.38
N CYS A 140 6.88 -6.46 -6.71
CA CYS A 140 6.24 -6.74 -5.43
C CYS A 140 5.19 -7.85 -5.54
N LEU A 141 4.34 -7.80 -6.57
CA LEU A 141 3.28 -8.78 -6.80
C LEU A 141 3.85 -10.15 -7.16
N GLU A 142 4.83 -10.20 -8.07
CA GLU A 142 5.48 -11.44 -8.50
C GLU A 142 6.27 -12.13 -7.39
N LEU A 143 6.99 -11.34 -6.56
CA LEU A 143 7.83 -11.88 -5.48
C LEU A 143 7.08 -12.07 -4.15
N ARG A 144 5.83 -11.58 -4.06
CA ARG A 144 5.07 -11.42 -2.81
C ARG A 144 5.90 -10.72 -1.72
N LEU A 145 6.53 -9.60 -2.08
CA LEU A 145 7.36 -8.78 -1.20
C LEU A 145 6.84 -7.35 -1.10
N LEU A 146 7.06 -6.72 0.06
CA LEU A 146 6.64 -5.33 0.28
C LEU A 146 7.54 -4.34 -0.48
N PRO A 147 6.99 -3.18 -0.89
CA PRO A 147 7.72 -2.13 -1.59
C PRO A 147 9.03 -1.72 -0.93
N THR A 148 9.09 -1.63 0.40
CA THR A 148 10.34 -1.29 1.11
C THR A 148 11.48 -2.25 0.75
N CYS A 149 11.25 -3.56 0.80
CA CYS A 149 12.27 -4.58 0.51
C CYS A 149 12.69 -4.55 -0.96
N VAL A 150 11.72 -4.44 -1.87
CA VAL A 150 12.00 -4.42 -3.31
C VAL A 150 12.76 -3.15 -3.70
N ARG A 151 12.37 -1.98 -3.17
CA ARG A 151 13.07 -0.71 -3.43
C ARG A 151 14.51 -0.72 -2.94
N GLU A 152 14.76 -1.32 -1.78
CA GLU A 152 16.10 -1.48 -1.25
C GLU A 152 16.96 -2.36 -2.17
N ALA A 153 16.47 -3.53 -2.54
CA ALA A 153 17.17 -4.45 -3.44
C ALA A 153 17.44 -3.83 -4.81
N VAL A 154 16.44 -3.18 -5.42
CA VAL A 154 16.59 -2.48 -6.71
C VAL A 154 17.61 -1.35 -6.60
N ARG A 155 17.63 -0.60 -5.49
CA ARG A 155 18.65 0.44 -5.25
C ARG A 155 20.05 -0.16 -5.18
N ASN A 156 20.22 -1.28 -4.49
CA ASN A 156 21.51 -1.96 -4.37
C ASN A 156 22.00 -2.50 -5.73
N LEU A 157 21.11 -3.17 -6.47
CA LEU A 157 21.41 -3.69 -7.81
C LEU A 157 21.73 -2.59 -8.83
N TYR A 158 21.08 -1.44 -8.71
CA TYR A 158 21.38 -0.27 -9.54
C TYR A 158 22.77 0.30 -9.21
N LYS A 159 23.11 0.42 -7.92
CA LYS A 159 24.45 0.86 -7.49
C LYS A 159 25.56 -0.09 -7.94
N SER A 160 25.28 -1.40 -8.02
CA SER A 160 26.23 -2.41 -8.51
C SER A 160 26.24 -2.57 -10.03
N ASN A 161 25.56 -1.69 -10.79
CA ASN A 161 25.45 -1.78 -12.25
C ASN A 161 24.92 -3.14 -12.76
N SER A 162 24.07 -3.83 -11.99
CA SER A 162 23.46 -5.10 -12.41
C SER A 162 22.13 -4.91 -13.14
N ILE A 163 21.50 -3.74 -12.95
CA ILE A 163 20.27 -3.33 -13.61
C ILE A 163 20.37 -1.86 -14.03
N ARG A 164 19.58 -1.45 -15.02
CA ARG A 164 19.44 -0.05 -15.44
C ARG A 164 18.01 0.44 -15.27
N ARG A 165 17.86 1.76 -15.22
CA ARG A 165 16.59 2.46 -15.03
C ARG A 165 16.14 3.10 -16.34
N ARG A 166 14.90 2.82 -16.76
CA ARG A 166 14.25 3.44 -17.91
C ARG A 166 12.98 4.17 -17.46
N LYS A 167 12.83 5.45 -17.82
CA LYS A 167 11.65 6.25 -17.50
C LYS A 167 10.77 6.39 -18.74
N ILE A 168 9.49 6.05 -18.63
CA ILE A 168 8.49 6.22 -19.69
C ILE A 168 7.32 6.99 -19.07
N GLY A 169 7.13 8.25 -19.48
CA GLY A 169 6.16 9.15 -18.85
C GLY A 169 6.42 9.33 -17.36
N ARG A 170 5.42 9.04 -16.52
CA ARG A 170 5.53 9.07 -15.04
C ARG A 170 6.03 7.76 -14.44
N THR A 171 6.13 6.69 -15.24
CA THR A 171 6.44 5.34 -14.77
C THR A 171 7.94 5.05 -14.90
N VAL A 172 8.47 4.35 -13.90
CA VAL A 172 9.88 3.93 -13.85
C VAL A 172 9.94 2.41 -14.00
N TYR A 173 10.63 1.98 -15.05
CA TYR A 173 10.94 0.59 -15.35
C TYR A 173 12.40 0.29 -15.01
N TRP A 174 12.63 -0.95 -14.63
CA TRP A 174 13.94 -1.51 -14.34
C TRP A 174 14.17 -2.71 -15.24
N GLU A 175 15.38 -2.89 -15.72
CA GLU A 175 15.75 -4.01 -16.58
C GLU A 175 17.19 -4.44 -16.31
N ILE A 176 17.50 -5.70 -16.58
CA ILE A 176 18.87 -6.21 -16.48
C ILE A 176 19.74 -5.57 -17.57
N ILE A 177 21.03 -5.38 -17.27
CA ILE A 177 22.02 -4.94 -18.26
C ILE A 177 22.44 -6.13 -19.11
#